data_AF-A0A2V5RLA5-F1
#
_entry.id   AF-A0A2V5RLA5-F1
#
_cell.length_a   1.000
_cell.length_b   1.000
_cell.length_c   1.000
_cell.angle_alpha   90.00
_cell.angle_beta   90.00
_cell.angle_gamma   90.00
#
_symmetry.space_group_name_H-M   'P 1'
#
loop_
_entity.id
_entity.type
_entity.pdbx_description
1 polymer ?
#
loop_
_entity_poly.entity_id
_entity_poly.type
_entity_poly.pdbx_seq_one_letter_code
_entity_poly.pdbx_strand_id
1 'polypeptide(L)'
;LHQMPMSVWFTLRPLAVTVGVSVMLLSLVALYFIFNRREKLAAIALAAAMIPAGLAMIEAVARTAPYFSLADLARFLNPRLDSGGDAIFEGPLDDSSSLIFYLNRKFLFVNQNRHKEAPIGKTSIDLFLNEKAVLDKWAGRDAVYLIVEQSRADYWKELLSNRFHVYHQITTSGTYVVLGNQL
;
A
#
# COMPACT_ATOMS: atom_id res chain seq x y z
N LEU A 1 -1.81 19.71 0.63
CA LEU A 1 -1.60 18.92 1.86
C LEU A 1 -2.49 17.70 1.79
N HIS A 2 -1.98 16.60 1.22
CA HIS A 2 -2.71 15.35 1.05
C HIS A 2 -3.07 14.76 2.41
N GLN A 3 -4.34 14.35 2.57
CA GLN A 3 -4.77 13.56 3.71
C GLN A 3 -4.16 12.17 3.54
N MET A 4 -3.15 11.83 4.35
CA MET A 4 -2.66 10.45 4.40
C MET A 4 -3.82 9.52 4.78
N PRO A 5 -3.96 8.36 4.12
CA PRO A 5 -4.99 7.39 4.46
C PRO A 5 -4.90 7.03 5.95
N MET A 6 -6.05 6.98 6.63
CA MET A 6 -6.11 6.78 8.09
C MET A 6 -5.40 5.50 8.56
N SER A 7 -5.35 4.48 7.71
CA SER A 7 -4.62 3.22 7.94
C SER A 7 -3.11 3.42 8.07
N VAL A 8 -2.50 4.34 7.31
CA VAL A 8 -1.07 4.72 7.46
C VAL A 8 -0.85 5.38 8.81
N TRP A 9 -1.75 6.28 9.21
CA TRP A 9 -1.65 7.00 10.48
C TRP A 9 -1.69 6.04 11.68
N PHE A 10 -2.59 5.07 11.69
CA PHE A 10 -2.65 4.04 12.73
C PHE A 10 -1.38 3.20 12.81
N THR A 11 -0.75 2.93 11.66
CA THR A 11 0.49 2.15 11.57
C THR A 11 1.71 2.91 12.09
N LEU A 12 1.74 4.24 11.94
CA LEU A 12 2.84 5.11 12.37
C LEU A 12 2.70 5.60 13.83
N ARG A 13 1.48 5.66 14.36
CA ARG A 13 1.20 6.08 15.73
C ARG A 13 2.06 5.38 16.81
N PRO A 14 2.21 4.04 16.84
CA PRO A 14 3.03 3.39 17.87
C PRO A 14 4.52 3.77 17.77
N LEU A 15 5.04 4.02 16.56
CA LEU A 15 6.42 4.48 16.35
C LEU A 15 6.64 5.89 16.89
N ALA A 16 5.68 6.80 16.69
CA ALA A 16 5.75 8.15 17.22
C ALA A 16 5.76 8.15 18.77
N VAL A 17 4.96 7.27 19.38
CA VAL A 17 4.90 7.12 20.85
C VAL A 17 6.23 6.58 21.40
N THR A 18 6.81 5.54 20.80
CA THR A 18 8.09 4.98 21.28
C THR A 18 9.24 5.97 21.15
N VAL A 19 9.30 6.75 20.06
CA VAL A 19 10.28 7.84 19.92
C VAL A 19 10.06 8.92 20.98
N GLY A 20 8.83 9.38 21.16
CA GLY A 20 8.50 10.41 22.14
C GLY A 20 8.87 10.00 23.57
N VAL A 21 8.52 8.78 23.97
CA VAL A 21 8.86 8.25 25.31
C VAL A 21 10.37 8.12 25.47
N SER A 22 11.08 7.59 24.46
CA SER A 22 12.53 7.41 24.52
C SER A 22 13.29 8.73 24.62
N VAL A 23 12.88 9.74 23.82
CA VAL A 23 13.46 11.09 23.88
C VAL A 23 13.18 11.73 25.24
N MET A 24 11.94 11.65 25.74
CA MET A 24 11.58 12.21 27.04
C MET A 24 12.41 11.61 28.17
N LEU A 25 12.55 10.28 28.23
CA LEU A 25 13.34 9.60 29.26
C LEU A 25 14.82 9.95 29.17
N LEU A 26 15.41 9.93 27.98
CA LEU A 26 16.84 10.22 27.80
C LEU A 26 17.17 11.71 28.01
N SER A 27 16.25 12.62 27.68
CA SER A 27 16.36 14.03 28.02
C SER A 27 16.30 14.27 29.54
N LEU A 28 15.44 13.56 30.28
CA LEU A 28 15.40 13.62 31.74
C LEU A 28 16.70 13.10 32.38
N VAL A 29 17.25 12.00 31.84
CA VAL A 29 18.55 11.46 32.27
C VAL A 29 19.69 12.45 31.97
N ALA A 30 19.66 13.11 30.80
CA ALA A 30 20.65 14.13 30.46
C ALA A 30 20.58 15.33 31.41
N LEU A 31 19.38 15.83 31.74
CA LEU A 31 19.17 16.90 32.72
C LEU A 31 19.71 16.50 34.09
N TYR A 32 19.44 15.27 34.54
CA TYR A 32 19.98 14.75 35.80
C TYR A 32 21.52 14.76 35.83
N PHE A 33 22.18 14.38 34.72
CA PHE A 33 23.64 14.43 34.63
C PHE A 33 24.20 15.85 34.59
N ILE A 34 23.48 16.81 33.98
CA ILE A 34 23.85 18.23 34.01
C ILE A 34 23.81 18.76 35.45
N PHE A 35 22.74 18.47 36.20
CA PHE A 35 22.63 18.87 37.61
C PHE A 35 23.74 18.28 38.49
N ASN A 36 24.21 17.07 38.16
CA ASN A 36 25.32 16.42 38.86
C ASN A 36 26.73 16.76 38.30
N ARG A 37 26.86 17.81 37.47
CA ARG A 37 28.13 18.25 36.83
C ARG A 37 28.85 17.18 36.01
N ARG A 38 28.11 16.22 35.45
CA ARG A 38 28.64 15.13 34.60
C ARG A 38 28.33 15.38 33.13
N GLU A 39 28.85 16.48 32.59
CA GLU A 39 28.53 16.97 31.23
C GLU A 39 28.84 15.97 30.11
N LYS A 40 29.95 15.21 30.23
CA LYS A 40 30.29 14.15 29.25
C LYS A 40 29.22 13.06 29.17
N LEU A 41 28.61 12.68 30.30
CA LEU A 41 27.54 11.68 30.32
C LEU A 41 26.21 12.24 29.79
N ALA A 42 25.95 13.52 30.05
CA ALA A 42 24.79 14.22 29.47
C ALA A 42 24.86 14.26 27.94
N ALA A 43 26.05 14.53 27.37
CA ALA A 43 26.26 14.52 25.93
C ALA A 43 26.05 13.12 25.32
N ILE A 44 26.54 12.08 25.98
CA ILE A 44 26.33 10.69 25.55
C ILE A 44 24.85 10.31 25.62
N ALA A 45 24.14 10.69 26.69
CA ALA A 45 22.71 10.43 26.84
C ALA A 45 21.87 11.12 25.75
N LEU A 46 22.23 12.36 25.39
CA LEU A 46 21.62 13.10 24.28
C LEU A 46 21.89 12.44 22.92
N ALA A 47 23.12 12.00 22.67
CA ALA A 47 23.45 11.28 21.44
C ALA A 47 22.69 9.94 21.35
N ALA A 48 22.57 9.21 22.45
CA ALA A 48 21.81 7.96 22.52
C ALA A 48 20.31 8.18 22.23
N ALA A 49 19.76 9.36 22.57
CA ALA A 49 18.36 9.71 22.27
C ALA A 49 18.06 9.81 20.76
N MET A 50 19.08 9.96 19.92
CA MET A 50 18.93 9.97 18.47
C MET A 50 18.77 8.57 17.86
N ILE A 51 19.18 7.51 18.57
CA ILE A 51 19.12 6.13 18.04
C ILE A 51 17.67 5.68 17.79
N PRO A 52 16.72 5.81 18.74
CA PRO A 52 15.33 5.43 18.50
C PRO A 52 14.67 6.26 17.39
N ALA A 53 15.01 7.54 17.28
CA ALA A 53 14.51 8.40 16.21
C ALA A 53 15.01 7.93 14.83
N GLY A 54 16.29 7.59 14.71
CA GLY A 54 16.88 7.03 13.49
C GLY A 54 16.23 5.71 13.08
N LEU A 55 16.07 4.78 14.02
CA LEU A 55 15.42 3.48 13.77
C LEU A 55 13.95 3.66 13.37
N ALA A 56 13.22 4.55 14.05
CA ALA A 56 11.83 4.83 13.71
C ALA A 56 11.67 5.47 12.33
N MET A 57 12.62 6.30 11.88
CA MET A 57 12.61 6.82 10.50
C MET A 57 12.78 5.69 9.47
N ILE A 58 13.72 4.77 9.70
CA ILE A 58 13.93 3.60 8.81
C ILE A 58 12.67 2.75 8.77
N GLU A 59 12.08 2.46 9.92
CA GLU A 59 10.88 1.63 10.02
C GLU A 59 9.64 2.32 9.43
N ALA A 60 9.49 3.64 9.62
CA ALA A 60 8.44 4.42 8.98
C ALA A 60 8.55 4.35 7.46
N VAL A 61 9.75 4.58 6.91
CA VAL A 61 9.99 4.44 5.47
C VAL A 61 9.65 3.03 4.99
N ALA A 62 10.13 1.99 5.66
CA ALA A 62 9.87 0.60 5.29
C ALA A 62 8.35 0.27 5.29
N ARG A 63 7.60 0.77 6.29
CA ARG A 63 6.15 0.55 6.37
C ARG A 63 5.36 1.36 5.33
N THR A 64 5.88 2.52 4.91
CA THR A 64 5.28 3.33 3.85
C THR A 64 5.73 2.97 2.43
N ALA A 65 6.82 2.22 2.26
CA ALA A 65 7.32 1.85 0.94
C ALA A 65 6.31 1.07 0.08
N PRO A 66 5.54 0.11 0.61
CA PRO A 66 4.49 -0.59 -0.15
C PRO A 66 3.32 0.31 -0.59
N TYR A 67 3.15 1.49 0.03
CA TYR A 67 2.15 2.47 -0.39
C TYR A 67 2.55 3.21 -1.66
N PHE A 68 3.83 3.49 -1.82
CA PHE A 68 4.35 4.24 -2.98
C PHE A 68 4.84 3.32 -4.10
N SER A 69 5.12 2.05 -3.78
CA SER A 69 5.68 1.09 -4.71
C SER A 69 4.88 -0.20 -4.72
N LEU A 70 4.10 -0.39 -5.79
CA LEU A 70 3.45 -1.65 -6.12
C LEU A 70 4.43 -2.65 -6.78
N ALA A 71 5.75 -2.46 -6.63
CA ALA A 71 6.77 -3.29 -7.26
C ALA A 71 6.71 -4.76 -6.81
N ASP A 72 6.48 -5.01 -5.53
CA ASP A 72 6.38 -6.39 -5.01
C ASP A 72 5.11 -7.07 -5.51
N LEU A 73 4.02 -6.31 -5.67
CA LEU A 73 2.78 -6.79 -6.28
C LEU A 73 3.02 -7.17 -7.75
N ALA A 74 3.68 -6.30 -8.50
CA ALA A 74 4.00 -6.53 -9.89
C ALA A 74 4.96 -7.72 -10.06
N ARG A 75 5.99 -7.87 -9.22
CA ARG A 75 6.87 -9.05 -9.21
C ARG A 75 6.11 -10.35 -8.99
N PHE A 76 5.10 -10.33 -8.13
CA PHE A 76 4.26 -11.49 -7.85
C PHE A 76 3.27 -11.80 -8.99
N LEU A 77 2.74 -10.76 -9.63
CA LEU A 77 1.75 -10.90 -10.71
C LEU A 77 2.40 -11.19 -12.07
N ASN A 78 3.57 -10.65 -12.38
CA ASN A 78 4.20 -10.78 -13.70
C ASN A 78 4.29 -12.24 -14.19
N PRO A 79 4.80 -13.22 -13.40
CA PRO A 79 4.84 -14.62 -13.84
C PRO A 79 3.46 -15.24 -14.10
N ARG A 80 2.42 -14.76 -13.41
CA ARG A 80 1.02 -15.21 -13.54
C ARG A 80 0.26 -14.52 -14.67
N LEU A 81 0.69 -13.33 -15.05
CA LEU A 81 0.15 -12.58 -16.18
C LEU A 81 0.81 -13.03 -17.50
N ASP A 82 2.07 -13.48 -17.44
CA ASP A 82 2.79 -14.05 -18.58
C ASP A 82 2.12 -15.33 -19.10
N SER A 83 1.40 -16.07 -18.25
CA SER A 83 0.59 -17.23 -18.64
C SER A 83 -0.77 -16.87 -19.27
N GLY A 84 -1.06 -15.58 -19.48
CA GLY A 84 -2.23 -15.10 -20.22
C GLY A 84 -3.32 -14.40 -19.39
N GLY A 85 -3.09 -14.18 -18.09
CA GLY A 85 -4.07 -13.52 -17.21
C GLY A 85 -4.24 -12.01 -17.43
N ASP A 86 -5.38 -11.50 -16.98
CA ASP A 86 -5.71 -10.07 -16.95
C ASP A 86 -5.56 -9.51 -15.53
N ALA A 87 -4.93 -8.33 -15.42
CA ALA A 87 -4.89 -7.56 -14.18
C ALA A 87 -5.88 -6.39 -14.25
N ILE A 88 -6.66 -6.21 -13.19
CA ILE A 88 -7.66 -5.15 -13.03
C ILE A 88 -7.36 -4.41 -11.73
N PHE A 89 -7.30 -3.09 -11.76
CA PHE A 89 -7.00 -2.24 -10.60
C PHE A 89 -8.23 -1.38 -10.25
N GLU A 90 -8.65 -1.41 -8.99
CA GLU A 90 -9.64 -0.47 -8.42
C GLU A 90 -8.90 0.60 -7.63
N GLY A 91 -8.97 1.85 -8.11
CA GLY A 91 -8.38 3.01 -7.48
C GLY A 91 -8.01 4.07 -8.50
N PRO A 92 -7.60 5.27 -8.07
CA PRO A 92 -7.29 6.35 -8.97
C PRO A 92 -5.93 6.16 -9.68
N LEU A 93 -5.76 6.82 -10.83
CA LEU A 93 -4.59 6.61 -11.70
C LEU A 93 -3.26 6.95 -11.02
N ASP A 94 -3.25 7.97 -10.15
CA ASP A 94 -2.10 8.42 -9.37
C ASP A 94 -1.58 7.34 -8.40
N ASP A 95 -2.47 6.62 -7.74
CA ASP A 95 -2.12 5.52 -6.84
C ASP A 95 -1.61 4.28 -7.61
N SER A 96 -2.12 4.07 -8.82
CA SER A 96 -1.68 2.99 -9.72
C SER A 96 -0.39 3.30 -10.50
N SER A 97 0.13 4.53 -10.40
CA SER A 97 1.19 5.03 -11.27
C SER A 97 2.45 4.17 -11.20
N SER A 98 2.81 3.65 -10.03
CA SER A 98 3.94 2.72 -9.88
C SER A 98 3.68 1.36 -10.52
N LEU A 99 2.43 0.87 -10.52
CA LEU A 99 2.05 -0.39 -11.17
C LEU A 99 2.32 -0.36 -12.67
N ILE A 100 2.07 0.79 -13.34
CA ILE A 100 2.37 0.99 -14.77
C ILE A 100 3.83 0.72 -15.11
N PHE A 101 4.76 1.05 -14.20
CA PHE A 101 6.19 0.88 -14.44
C PHE A 101 6.69 -0.54 -14.16
N TYR A 102 6.06 -1.26 -13.24
CA TYR A 102 6.55 -2.57 -12.80
C TYR A 102 5.79 -3.75 -13.41
N LEU A 103 4.54 -3.57 -13.85
CA LEU A 103 3.80 -4.61 -14.55
C LEU A 103 4.31 -4.70 -15.99
N ASN A 104 4.65 -5.91 -16.44
CA ASN A 104 5.17 -6.13 -17.79
C ASN A 104 4.05 -6.14 -18.86
N ARG A 105 2.80 -5.84 -18.47
CA ARG A 105 1.61 -5.99 -19.30
C ARG A 105 0.64 -4.83 -19.04
N LYS A 106 -0.24 -4.56 -20.02
CA LYS A 106 -1.35 -3.63 -19.85
C LYS A 106 -2.33 -4.18 -18.80
N PHE A 107 -2.85 -3.30 -17.97
CA PHE A 107 -3.89 -3.62 -16.99
C PHE A 107 -5.09 -2.69 -17.17
N LEU A 108 -6.23 -3.12 -16.63
CA LEU A 108 -7.52 -2.44 -16.75
C LEU A 108 -7.85 -1.72 -15.45
N PHE A 109 -8.64 -0.66 -15.54
CA PHE A 109 -9.11 0.09 -14.37
C PHE A 109 -10.59 -0.19 -14.14
N VAL A 110 -11.02 -0.32 -12.89
CA VAL A 110 -12.44 -0.41 -12.55
C VAL A 110 -12.88 0.76 -11.68
N ASN A 111 -14.09 1.24 -11.90
CA ASN A 111 -14.75 2.29 -11.11
C ASN A 111 -14.03 3.66 -11.09
N GLN A 112 -13.14 3.95 -12.06
CA GLN A 112 -12.53 5.27 -12.17
C GLN A 112 -13.49 6.33 -12.70
N ASN A 113 -13.34 7.55 -12.17
CA ASN A 113 -14.08 8.70 -12.67
C ASN A 113 -13.39 9.24 -13.93
N ARG A 114 -13.91 8.82 -15.10
CA ARG A 114 -13.41 9.14 -16.44
C ARG A 114 -13.18 10.64 -16.71
N HIS A 115 -13.85 11.52 -15.94
CA HIS A 115 -13.76 12.97 -16.11
C HIS A 115 -12.69 13.65 -15.24
N LYS A 116 -12.17 12.98 -14.20
CA LYS A 116 -11.18 13.55 -13.27
C LYS A 116 -9.75 13.09 -13.56
N GLU A 117 -9.60 11.90 -14.13
CA GLU A 117 -8.31 11.20 -14.27
C GLU A 117 -7.98 10.90 -15.74
N ALA A 118 -8.23 11.88 -16.62
CA ALA A 118 -7.95 11.72 -18.05
C ALA A 118 -6.46 11.37 -18.27
N PRO A 119 -6.16 10.23 -18.92
CA PRO A 119 -4.79 9.95 -19.34
C PRO A 119 -4.35 11.03 -20.33
N ILE A 120 -3.07 11.43 -20.26
CA ILE A 120 -2.47 12.28 -21.29
C ILE A 120 -2.39 11.45 -22.57
N GLY A 121 -3.43 11.52 -23.41
CA GLY A 121 -3.51 10.82 -24.70
C GLY A 121 -4.90 10.24 -25.03
N LYS A 122 -5.14 9.98 -26.31
CA LYS A 122 -6.35 9.26 -26.79
C LYS A 122 -6.23 7.77 -26.43
N THR A 123 -6.42 7.40 -25.17
CA THR A 123 -6.46 5.99 -24.78
C THR A 123 -7.85 5.41 -25.01
N SER A 124 -7.87 4.22 -25.61
CA SER A 124 -9.05 3.46 -26.02
C SER A 124 -10.06 3.27 -24.88
N ILE A 125 -11.34 3.33 -25.25
CA ILE A 125 -12.52 3.22 -24.37
C ILE A 125 -12.49 1.93 -23.51
N ASP A 126 -11.75 0.91 -23.94
CA ASP A 126 -11.63 -0.41 -23.31
C ASP A 126 -10.72 -0.51 -22.08
N LEU A 127 -9.98 0.55 -21.70
CA LEU A 127 -9.12 0.49 -20.51
C LEU A 127 -9.90 0.61 -19.19
N PHE A 128 -11.10 1.19 -19.25
CA PHE A 128 -11.94 1.46 -18.08
C PHE A 128 -13.16 0.53 -18.08
N LEU A 129 -13.20 -0.35 -17.09
CA LEU A 129 -14.28 -1.28 -16.82
C LEU A 129 -15.24 -0.71 -15.77
N ASN A 130 -16.50 -1.11 -15.89
CA ASN A 130 -17.45 -1.04 -14.79
C ASN A 130 -17.49 -2.40 -14.06
N GLU A 131 -18.12 -2.45 -12.90
CA GLU A 131 -18.21 -3.67 -12.10
C GLU A 131 -18.80 -4.85 -12.89
N LYS A 132 -19.83 -4.60 -13.70
CA LYS A 132 -20.44 -5.63 -14.54
C LYS A 132 -19.43 -6.27 -15.49
N ALA A 133 -18.59 -5.47 -16.15
CA ALA A 133 -17.57 -5.97 -17.06
C ALA A 133 -16.46 -6.75 -16.33
N VAL A 134 -16.13 -6.36 -15.08
CA VAL A 134 -15.24 -7.16 -14.23
C VAL A 134 -15.85 -8.52 -13.93
N LEU A 135 -17.13 -8.59 -13.58
CA LEU A 135 -17.80 -9.87 -13.30
C LEU A 135 -17.94 -10.74 -14.54
N ASP A 136 -18.23 -10.15 -15.69
CA ASP A 136 -18.36 -10.90 -16.94
C ASP A 136 -17.00 -11.49 -17.36
N LYS A 137 -15.88 -10.77 -17.12
CA LYS A 137 -14.52 -11.32 -17.25
C LYS A 137 -14.22 -12.39 -16.19
N TRP A 138 -14.64 -12.17 -14.94
CA TRP A 138 -14.43 -13.11 -13.84
C TRP A 138 -15.06 -14.48 -14.09
N ALA A 139 -16.22 -14.50 -14.75
CA ALA A 139 -16.92 -15.71 -15.19
C ALA A 139 -16.20 -16.48 -16.32
N GLY A 140 -15.23 -15.84 -16.97
CA GLY A 140 -14.45 -16.42 -18.06
C GLY A 140 -13.51 -17.55 -17.59
N ARG A 141 -12.88 -18.21 -18.56
CA ARG A 141 -11.86 -19.25 -18.30
C ARG A 141 -10.47 -18.67 -18.05
N ASP A 142 -10.26 -17.40 -18.42
CA ASP A 142 -8.97 -16.74 -18.28
C ASP A 142 -8.73 -16.32 -16.82
N ALA A 143 -7.46 -16.31 -16.41
CA ALA A 143 -7.08 -15.85 -15.08
C ALA A 143 -7.34 -14.34 -14.95
N VAL A 144 -8.07 -13.93 -13.92
CA VAL A 144 -8.37 -12.53 -13.63
C VAL A 144 -7.84 -12.21 -12.23
N TYR A 145 -7.05 -11.14 -12.15
CA TYR A 145 -6.46 -10.64 -10.91
C TYR A 145 -7.00 -9.24 -10.64
N LEU A 146 -7.85 -9.10 -9.63
CA LEU A 146 -8.41 -7.83 -9.20
C LEU A 146 -7.63 -7.30 -7.99
N ILE A 147 -6.97 -6.17 -8.18
CA ILE A 147 -6.19 -5.43 -7.18
C ILE A 147 -7.09 -4.33 -6.62
N VAL A 148 -7.39 -4.40 -5.32
CA VAL A 148 -8.28 -3.44 -4.64
C VAL A 148 -7.66 -2.96 -3.35
N GLU A 149 -8.04 -1.77 -2.91
CA GLU A 149 -7.71 -1.33 -1.55
C GLU A 149 -8.39 -2.26 -0.53
N GLN A 150 -7.71 -2.53 0.59
CA GLN A 150 -8.19 -3.41 1.66
C GLN A 150 -9.53 -2.94 2.22
N SER A 151 -9.77 -1.63 2.25
CA SER A 151 -11.04 -1.00 2.64
C SER A 151 -12.22 -1.41 1.74
N ARG A 152 -11.94 -1.72 0.47
CA ARG A 152 -12.90 -2.11 -0.58
C ARG A 152 -12.94 -3.62 -0.82
N ALA A 153 -12.01 -4.37 -0.25
CA ALA A 153 -11.91 -5.81 -0.45
C ALA A 153 -13.19 -6.54 -0.02
N ASP A 154 -13.80 -6.19 1.10
CA ASP A 154 -15.00 -6.87 1.60
C ASP A 154 -16.21 -6.67 0.67
N TYR A 155 -16.35 -5.48 0.08
CA TYR A 155 -17.37 -5.21 -0.94
C TYR A 155 -17.23 -6.15 -2.14
N TRP A 156 -16.01 -6.29 -2.67
CA TRP A 156 -15.76 -7.19 -3.79
C TRP A 156 -15.90 -8.66 -3.41
N LYS A 157 -15.49 -9.06 -2.21
CA LYS A 157 -15.68 -10.43 -1.73
C LYS A 157 -17.16 -10.79 -1.66
N GLU A 158 -17.99 -9.90 -1.14
CA GLU A 158 -19.45 -10.11 -1.09
C GLU A 158 -20.05 -10.20 -2.50
N LEU A 159 -19.69 -9.26 -3.37
CA LEU A 159 -20.19 -9.18 -4.73
C LEU A 159 -19.75 -10.38 -5.59
N LEU A 160 -18.51 -10.84 -5.43
CA LEU A 160 -18.01 -12.07 -6.03
C LEU A 160 -18.71 -13.29 -5.45
N SER A 161 -18.81 -13.42 -4.12
CA SER A 161 -19.48 -14.57 -3.46
C SER A 161 -20.93 -14.75 -3.90
N ASN A 162 -21.64 -13.64 -4.08
CA ASN A 162 -23.05 -13.65 -4.48
C ASN A 162 -23.26 -14.20 -5.90
N ARG A 163 -22.27 -14.05 -6.79
CA ARG A 163 -22.38 -14.43 -8.21
C ARG A 163 -21.53 -15.65 -8.57
N PHE A 164 -20.42 -15.85 -7.85
CA PHE A 164 -19.41 -16.87 -8.06
C PHE A 164 -19.04 -17.48 -6.70
N HIS A 165 -19.17 -18.80 -6.57
CA HIS A 165 -18.83 -19.48 -5.31
C HIS A 165 -17.31 -19.60 -5.09
N VAL A 166 -16.49 -19.06 -6.00
CA VAL A 166 -15.03 -19.20 -6.00
C VAL A 166 -14.37 -17.84 -6.22
N TYR A 167 -13.65 -17.39 -5.21
CA TYR A 167 -12.65 -16.34 -5.29
C TYR A 167 -11.50 -16.70 -4.34
N HIS A 168 -10.28 -16.35 -4.73
CA HIS A 168 -9.10 -16.59 -3.93
C HIS A 168 -8.42 -15.26 -3.59
N GLN A 169 -8.12 -15.05 -2.32
CA GLN A 169 -7.22 -13.97 -1.93
C GLN A 169 -5.79 -14.46 -2.12
N ILE A 170 -5.15 -14.02 -3.20
CA ILE A 170 -3.89 -14.59 -3.68
C ILE A 170 -2.70 -13.97 -2.95
N THR A 171 -2.76 -12.66 -2.66
CA THR A 171 -1.75 -11.96 -1.87
C THR A 171 -2.27 -10.65 -1.29
N THR A 172 -1.51 -10.09 -0.36
CA THR A 172 -1.68 -8.75 0.20
C THR A 172 -0.36 -8.00 0.12
N SER A 173 -0.37 -6.77 -0.38
CA SER A 173 0.81 -5.91 -0.44
C SER A 173 0.43 -4.50 0.02
N GLY A 174 1.00 -4.05 1.15
CA GLY A 174 0.60 -2.79 1.77
C GLY A 174 -0.89 -2.78 2.13
N THR A 175 -1.62 -1.80 1.62
CA THR A 175 -3.09 -1.73 1.73
C THR A 175 -3.83 -2.30 0.54
N TYR A 176 -3.15 -2.99 -0.38
CA TYR A 176 -3.80 -3.63 -1.51
C TYR A 176 -3.95 -5.13 -1.28
N VAL A 177 -5.10 -5.63 -1.70
CA VAL A 177 -5.45 -7.05 -1.72
C VAL A 177 -5.61 -7.47 -3.16
N VAL A 178 -5.04 -8.61 -3.52
CA VAL A 178 -5.27 -9.24 -4.83
C VAL A 178 -6.24 -10.38 -4.67
N LEU A 179 -7.38 -10.26 -5.35
CA LEU A 179 -8.34 -11.34 -5.53
C LEU A 179 -8.11 -11.95 -6.90
N GLY A 180 -8.30 -13.26 -7.04
CA GLY A 180 -8.38 -13.88 -8.35
C GLY A 180 -9.41 -14.99 -8.45
N ASN A 181 -9.80 -15.30 -9.68
CA ASN A 181 -10.73 -16.37 -10.01
C ASN A 181 -10.04 -17.75 -10.11
N GLN A 182 -8.71 -17.80 -9.99
CA GLN A 182 -7.87 -18.99 -10.04
C GLN A 182 -6.84 -18.96 -8.90
N LEU A 183 -6.24 -20.11 -8.59
CA LEU A 183 -5.20 -20.30 -7.57
C LEU A 183 -3.79 -20.02 -8.14
#